data_AF-A0AAE4P3N3-F1
#
_entry.id   AF-A0AAE4P3N3-F1
#
_cell.length_a   1.000
_cell.length_b   1.000
_cell.length_c   1.000
_cell.angle_alpha   90.00
_cell.angle_beta   90.00
_cell.angle_gamma   90.00
#
_symmetry.space_group_name_H-M   'P 1'
#
loop_
_entity.id
_entity.type
_entity.pdbx_description
1 polymer ?
#
loop_
_entity_poly.entity_id
_entity_poly.type
_entity_poly.pdbx_seq_one_letter_code
_entity_poly.pdbx_strand_id
1 'polypeptide(L)'
;MNDMTTRRFGGFVSAVQDAQKFVRANDASLRCILRIAGGDYGEDLLRETRRIFEEEDMPDVSQLGRLFRAMRVILMEAAHLPGDQLAALRWHGARLSDLSFRLPA
;
A
#
# COMPACT_ATOMS: atom_id res chain seq x y z
N MET A 1 -20.52 -13.51 27.79
CA MET A 1 -19.24 -13.71 27.08
C MET A 1 -19.23 -12.74 25.92
N ASN A 2 -18.60 -11.58 26.10
CA ASN A 2 -18.68 -10.49 25.13
C ASN A 2 -17.67 -10.69 24.01
N ASP A 3 -18.26 -10.76 22.82
CA ASP A 3 -17.73 -10.67 21.47
C ASP A 3 -16.45 -9.81 21.34
N MET A 4 -15.29 -10.46 21.40
CA MET A 4 -13.97 -9.86 21.14
C MET A 4 -13.59 -9.94 19.66
N THR A 5 -14.41 -10.62 18.85
CA THR A 5 -14.18 -10.90 17.43
C THR A 5 -14.63 -9.77 16.52
N THR A 6 -15.79 -9.15 16.77
CA THR A 6 -16.31 -8.05 15.94
C THR A 6 -15.40 -6.81 15.90
N ARG A 7 -14.65 -6.51 16.97
CA ARG A 7 -13.70 -5.37 16.99
C ARG A 7 -12.48 -5.59 16.09
N ARG A 8 -12.03 -6.83 15.92
CA ARG A 8 -10.86 -7.14 15.06
C ARG A 8 -11.21 -7.01 13.59
N PHE A 9 -12.39 -7.46 13.18
CA PHE A 9 -12.83 -7.34 11.78
C PHE A 9 -13.17 -5.89 11.39
N GLY A 10 -13.78 -5.10 12.28
CA GLY A 10 -14.12 -3.70 12.01
C GLY A 10 -12.91 -2.78 11.79
N GLY A 11 -11.77 -3.06 12.46
CA GLY A 11 -10.54 -2.28 12.31
C GLY A 11 -9.93 -2.38 10.90
N PHE A 12 -10.00 -3.56 10.28
CA PHE A 12 -9.44 -3.76 8.95
C PHE A 12 -10.31 -3.16 7.85
N VAL A 13 -11.64 -3.14 8.00
CA VAL A 13 -12.54 -2.50 7.02
C VAL A 13 -12.16 -1.04 6.81
N SER A 14 -11.89 -0.30 7.89
CA SER A 14 -11.43 1.09 7.78
C SER A 14 -10.06 1.21 7.12
N ALA A 15 -9.13 0.29 7.40
CA ALA A 15 -7.79 0.30 6.82
C ALA A 15 -7.81 -0.03 5.31
N VAL A 16 -8.62 -0.99 4.89
CA VAL A 16 -8.82 -1.38 3.48
C VAL A 16 -9.44 -0.24 2.69
N GLN A 17 -10.49 0.40 3.20
CA GLN A 17 -11.10 1.57 2.55
C GLN A 17 -10.11 2.72 2.41
N ASP A 18 -9.31 2.96 3.44
CA ASP A 18 -8.29 4.01 3.42
C ASP A 18 -7.16 3.71 2.43
N ALA A 19 -6.73 2.44 2.35
CA ALA A 19 -5.78 1.95 1.36
C ALA A 19 -6.31 2.13 -0.07
N GLN A 20 -7.56 1.74 -0.32
CA GLN A 20 -8.21 1.88 -1.62
C GLN A 20 -8.32 3.35 -2.04
N LYS A 21 -8.74 4.24 -1.13
CA LYS A 21 -8.81 5.68 -1.38
C LYS A 21 -7.44 6.25 -1.72
N PHE A 22 -6.41 5.87 -0.95
CA PHE A 22 -5.05 6.31 -1.19
C PHE A 22 -4.55 5.87 -2.58
N VAL A 23 -4.70 4.59 -2.92
CA VAL A 23 -4.27 4.06 -4.22
C VAL A 23 -5.00 4.74 -5.37
N ARG A 24 -6.32 4.89 -5.29
CA ARG A 24 -7.10 5.56 -6.34
C ARG A 24 -6.72 7.03 -6.52
N ALA A 25 -6.55 7.77 -5.42
CA ALA A 25 -6.21 9.19 -5.48
C ALA A 25 -4.79 9.46 -5.98
N ASN A 26 -3.90 8.46 -5.91
CA ASN A 26 -2.47 8.62 -6.15
C ASN A 26 -1.91 7.64 -7.20
N ASP A 27 -2.76 6.97 -7.98
CA ASP A 27 -2.33 5.89 -8.89
C ASP A 27 -1.15 6.30 -9.79
N ALA A 28 -1.29 7.42 -10.49
CA ALA A 28 -0.27 7.88 -11.44
C ALA A 28 1.05 8.25 -10.76
N SER A 29 1.01 8.98 -9.63
CA SER A 29 2.21 9.40 -8.91
C SER A 29 2.87 8.24 -8.19
N LEU A 30 2.08 7.37 -7.56
CA LEU A 30 2.56 6.16 -6.88
C LEU A 30 3.20 5.19 -7.88
N ARG A 31 2.58 4.97 -9.05
CA ARG A 31 3.16 4.15 -10.12
C ARG A 31 4.51 4.69 -10.58
N CYS A 32 4.59 6.00 -10.82
CA CYS A 32 5.83 6.65 -11.24
C CYS A 32 6.95 6.45 -10.19
N ILE A 33 6.63 6.68 -8.92
CA ILE A 33 7.59 6.55 -7.82
C ILE A 33 8.01 5.10 -7.59
N LEU A 34 7.08 4.14 -7.67
CA LEU A 34 7.40 2.72 -7.57
C LEU A 34 8.24 2.21 -8.74
N ARG A 35 7.99 2.71 -9.95
CA ARG A 35 8.82 2.39 -11.13
C ARG A 35 10.22 2.96 -11.02
N ILE A 36 10.37 4.19 -10.51
CA ILE A 36 11.68 4.79 -10.27
C ILE A 36 12.45 4.00 -9.20
N ALA A 37 11.78 3.61 -8.12
CA ALA A 37 12.42 2.96 -6.98
C ALA A 37 12.69 1.46 -7.19
N GLY A 38 11.80 0.74 -7.87
CA GLY A 38 11.82 -0.72 -7.97
C GLY A 38 11.63 -1.27 -9.39
N GLY A 39 11.66 -0.43 -10.41
CA GLY A 39 11.45 -0.83 -11.81
C GLY A 39 10.09 -1.48 -12.04
N ASP A 40 10.07 -2.48 -12.93
CA ASP A 40 8.85 -3.21 -13.29
C ASP A 40 8.24 -3.95 -12.09
N TYR A 41 9.07 -4.44 -11.17
CA TYR A 41 8.59 -5.11 -9.95
C TYR A 41 7.76 -4.18 -9.06
N GLY A 42 8.18 -2.91 -8.92
CA GLY A 42 7.39 -1.91 -8.19
C GLY A 42 6.04 -1.63 -8.85
N GLU A 43 6.02 -1.57 -10.18
CA GLU A 43 4.79 -1.39 -10.97
C GLU A 43 3.86 -2.61 -10.89
N ASP A 44 4.41 -3.83 -10.89
CA ASP A 44 3.68 -5.08 -10.74
C ASP A 44 2.95 -5.17 -9.39
N LEU A 45 3.61 -4.76 -8.30
CA LEU A 45 2.99 -4.73 -6.96
C LEU A 45 1.77 -3.80 -6.91
N LEU A 46 1.86 -2.62 -7.53
CA LEU A 46 0.73 -1.69 -7.60
C LEU A 46 -0.38 -2.24 -8.48
N ARG A 47 -0.05 -2.88 -9.61
CA ARG A 47 -1.02 -3.51 -10.51
C ARG A 47 -1.80 -4.59 -9.77
N GLU A 48 -1.12 -5.46 -9.04
CA GLU A 48 -1.75 -6.51 -8.25
C GLU A 48 -2.63 -5.94 -7.12
N THR A 49 -2.14 -4.89 -6.44
CA THR A 49 -2.92 -4.19 -5.41
C THR A 49 -4.23 -3.62 -5.97
N ARG A 50 -4.19 -3.06 -7.19
CA ARG A 50 -5.38 -2.55 -7.87
C ARG A 50 -6.33 -3.65 -8.29
N ARG A 51 -5.79 -4.74 -8.86
CA ARG A 51 -6.55 -5.92 -9.24
C ARG A 51 -7.41 -6.40 -8.07
N ILE A 52 -6.82 -6.54 -6.89
CA ILE A 52 -7.54 -6.90 -5.66
C ILE A 52 -8.67 -5.90 -5.34
N PHE A 53 -8.41 -4.60 -5.43
CA PHE A 53 -9.43 -3.58 -5.14
C PHE A 53 -10.53 -3.43 -6.20
N GLU A 54 -10.31 -3.91 -7.42
CA GLU A 54 -11.22 -3.76 -8.57
C GLU A 54 -12.02 -5.04 -8.85
N GLU A 55 -11.41 -6.22 -8.63
CA GLU A 55 -11.97 -7.51 -9.02
C GLU A 55 -12.50 -8.34 -7.85
N GLU A 56 -12.08 -8.07 -6.61
CA GLU A 56 -12.48 -8.88 -5.45
C GLU A 56 -13.60 -8.21 -4.64
N ASP A 57 -14.74 -8.89 -4.53
CA ASP A 57 -15.86 -8.45 -3.67
C ASP A 57 -15.47 -8.39 -2.18
N MET A 58 -14.52 -9.25 -1.78
CA MET A 58 -13.91 -9.28 -0.45
C MET A 58 -12.39 -9.37 -0.57
N PRO A 59 -11.68 -8.23 -0.54
CA PRO A 59 -10.22 -8.20 -0.65
C PRO A 59 -9.51 -9.04 0.42
N ASP A 60 -8.54 -9.86 0.03
CA ASP A 60 -7.65 -10.54 0.99
C ASP A 60 -6.77 -9.49 1.70
N VAL A 61 -7.12 -9.20 2.95
CA VAL A 61 -6.44 -8.21 3.80
C VAL A 61 -4.99 -8.57 4.10
N SER A 62 -4.67 -9.86 4.16
CA SER A 62 -3.30 -10.33 4.39
C SER A 62 -2.47 -10.19 3.11
N GLN A 63 -3.05 -10.51 1.95
CA GLN A 63 -2.39 -10.24 0.67
C GLN A 63 -2.11 -8.76 0.47
N LEU A 64 -3.10 -7.89 0.74
CA LEU A 64 -2.91 -6.44 0.71
C LEU A 64 -1.79 -6.01 1.65
N GLY A 65 -1.78 -6.46 2.91
CA GLY A 65 -0.72 -6.09 3.83
C GLY A 65 0.68 -6.53 3.37
N ARG A 66 0.80 -7.70 2.73
CA ARG A 66 2.07 -8.13 2.09
C ARG A 66 2.48 -7.21 0.95
N LEU A 67 1.56 -6.84 0.07
CA LEU A 67 1.83 -5.92 -1.05
C LEU A 67 2.25 -4.53 -0.56
N PHE A 68 1.53 -3.96 0.42
CA PHE A 68 1.88 -2.68 1.02
C PHE A 68 3.25 -2.71 1.72
N ARG A 69 3.61 -3.81 2.38
CA ARG A 69 4.96 -3.98 2.95
C ARG A 69 6.03 -4.07 1.87
N ALA A 70 5.79 -4.80 0.78
CA ALA A 70 6.74 -4.89 -0.33
C ALA A 70 6.98 -3.52 -0.98
N MET A 71 5.91 -2.77 -1.29
CA MET A 71 6.02 -1.41 -1.81
C MET A 71 6.76 -0.48 -0.83
N ARG A 72 6.49 -0.59 0.48
CA ARG A 72 7.20 0.17 1.51
C ARG A 72 8.70 -0.12 1.50
N VAL A 73 9.10 -1.39 1.42
CA VAL A 73 10.53 -1.78 1.40
C VAL A 73 11.23 -1.15 0.21
N ILE A 74 10.64 -1.23 -0.98
CA ILE A 74 11.17 -0.60 -2.20
C ILE A 74 11.39 0.91 -1.99
N LEU A 75 10.40 1.62 -1.45
CA LEU A 75 10.54 3.06 -1.23
C LEU A 75 11.55 3.41 -0.13
N MET A 76 11.67 2.59 0.91
CA MET A 76 12.68 2.79 1.96
C MET A 76 14.10 2.59 1.41
N GLU A 77 14.29 1.56 0.59
CA GLU A 77 15.56 1.31 -0.08
C GLU A 77 15.91 2.46 -1.03
N ALA A 78 14.96 3.02 -1.76
CA ALA A 78 15.19 4.15 -2.66
C ALA A 78 15.30 5.52 -1.97
N ALA A 79 15.12 5.62 -0.64
CA ALA A 79 15.09 6.90 0.07
C ALA A 79 16.40 7.69 0.10
N HIS A 80 17.51 7.05 -0.29
CA HIS A 80 18.83 7.67 -0.42
C HIS A 80 19.11 8.22 -1.82
N LEU A 81 18.24 7.98 -2.80
CA LEU A 81 18.44 8.44 -4.17
C LEU A 81 18.27 9.98 -4.23
N PRO A 82 19.26 10.71 -4.78
CA PRO A 82 19.12 12.14 -5.03
C PRO A 82 18.16 12.39 -6.20
N GLY A 83 17.41 13.48 -6.15
CA GLY A 83 16.60 13.96 -7.28
C GLY A 83 15.31 14.65 -6.87
N ASP A 84 14.67 15.27 -7.85
CA ASP A 84 13.45 16.07 -7.68
C ASP A 84 12.27 15.26 -7.12
N GLN A 85 12.33 13.94 -7.24
CA GLN A 85 11.31 13.00 -6.79
C GLN A 85 11.40 12.62 -5.31
N LEU A 86 12.43 13.11 -4.59
CA LEU A 86 12.66 12.75 -3.18
C LEU A 86 11.48 13.12 -2.26
N ALA A 87 10.83 14.25 -2.51
CA ALA A 87 9.66 14.67 -1.72
C ALA A 87 8.48 13.71 -1.91
N ALA A 88 8.18 13.34 -3.15
CA ALA A 88 7.13 12.38 -3.48
C ALA A 88 7.46 10.99 -2.90
N LEU A 89 8.70 10.53 -3.07
CA LEU A 89 9.17 9.26 -2.50
C LEU A 89 8.97 9.21 -0.99
N ARG A 90 9.39 10.25 -0.26
CA ARG A 90 9.20 10.33 1.20
C ARG A 90 7.73 10.34 1.59
N TRP A 91 6.91 11.10 0.89
CA TRP A 91 5.47 11.19 1.16
C TRP A 91 4.77 9.85 0.94
N HIS A 92 4.98 9.21 -0.22
CA HIS A 92 4.43 7.88 -0.50
C HIS A 92 4.98 6.83 0.46
N GLY A 93 6.27 6.87 0.79
CA GLY A 93 6.91 5.94 1.72
C GLY A 93 6.30 6.02 3.13
N ALA A 94 6.09 7.23 3.65
CA ALA A 94 5.41 7.44 4.93
C ALA A 94 3.98 6.88 4.90
N ARG A 95 3.26 7.12 3.81
CA ARG A 95 1.88 6.67 3.67
C ARG A 95 1.75 5.15 3.54
N LEU A 96 2.61 4.51 2.75
CA LEU A 96 2.68 3.06 2.64
C LEU A 96 3.11 2.41 3.97
N SER A 97 4.02 3.06 4.72
CA SER A 97 4.41 2.59 6.05
C SER A 97 3.21 2.53 6.99
N ASP A 98 2.46 3.62 7.10
CA ASP A 98 1.25 3.69 7.93
C ASP A 98 0.18 2.64 7.52
N LEU A 99 -0.08 2.49 6.22
CA LEU A 99 -1.03 1.47 5.73
C LEU A 99 -0.54 0.04 6.02
N SER A 100 0.76 -0.23 5.85
CA SER A 100 1.36 -1.55 6.09
C SER A 100 1.32 -2.00 7.56
N PHE A 101 1.25 -1.06 8.50
CA PHE A 101 1.11 -1.34 9.93
C PHE A 101 -0.34 -1.64 10.33
N ARG A 102 -1.31 -1.10 9.59
CA ARG A 102 -2.74 -1.29 9.85
C ARG A 102 -3.33 -2.53 9.17
N LEU A 103 -2.60 -3.10 8.22
CA LEU A 103 -2.96 -4.34 7.53
C LEU A 103 -2.15 -5.54 8.07
N PRO A 104 -2.77 -6.72 8.25
CA PRO A 104 -2.08 -7.93 8.66
C PRO A 104 -1.15 -8.43 7.53
N ALA A 105 -0.14 -9.24 7.87
CA ALA A 105 0.68 -9.94 6.87
C ALA A 105 0.28 -11.40 6.72
#